data_AF-A0AAD9NG60-F1
#
_entry.id   AF-A0AAD9NG60-F1
#
_cell.length_a   1.000
_cell.length_b   1.000
_cell.length_c   1.000
_cell.angle_alpha   90.00
_cell.angle_beta   90.00
_cell.angle_gamma   90.00
#
_symmetry.space_group_name_H-M   'P 1'
#
loop_
_entity.id
_entity.type
_entity.pdbx_description
1 polymer ?
#
loop_
_entity_poly.entity_id
_entity_poly.type
_entity_poly.pdbx_seq_one_letter_code
_entity_poly.pdbx_strand_id
1 'polypeptide(L)'
;MHKEDTDEDVTRTADYKTFDSFIDAVQYYAVNNTIVVASFDITYVSMALNLFLTSFRKFNIKNHLFVASDRLGCAELLSHDAHCIQYMNLSISKNPSYFDQPDYNEKACIKPKIVLDCLKAGFHVLLVDVDIIFLKNPLPFISNYSDCDFVTQTDPLSKEENSGFYLVKASSSGMKLFTKIVEMINGTSRGDQDYVNDALHELEESIKIHRLSPEIYQLGKMFFNKGRRAFAGDNPCINCIIVHNNYIVSLEAKIYRFKEYGMWSVDIGGYYSDKTRKYIKYGNPIDFGAREEFGCNNTMEEVSLKTALIIGHILNRTVIMPRFHCGRKIHICHFGFRFSVRSFELHLPVLETYRENVFLEHPLVPESTKKSVSEMFVFDNPIWQTLTRNAKNQTTNVKVMKTEQYNISDSDIKRWFGSETSQVLQFYSLYNEIFCEDSELSHFYDTLNDAIQASNPMQFRQDDI
;
A
#
# COMPACT_ATOMS: atom_id res chain seq x y z
N MET A 1 34.89 4.96 33.89
CA MET A 1 33.67 4.56 34.61
C MET A 1 32.51 5.35 33.99
N HIS A 2 32.07 4.93 32.81
CA HIS A 2 30.92 5.53 32.13
C HIS A 2 29.84 4.46 32.10
N LYS A 3 28.68 4.85 32.61
CA LYS A 3 27.50 4.02 32.83
C LYS A 3 27.03 3.42 31.51
N GLU A 4 26.77 2.12 31.54
CA GLU A 4 25.91 1.41 30.60
C GLU A 4 24.50 2.00 30.74
N ASP A 5 24.01 2.65 29.68
CA ASP A 5 22.59 2.93 29.52
C ASP A 5 21.94 1.63 29.05
N THR A 6 21.20 0.99 29.97
CA THR A 6 20.36 -0.17 29.70
C THR A 6 19.11 0.26 28.95
N ASP A 7 18.84 -0.39 27.82
CA ASP A 7 17.59 -0.36 27.04
C ASP A 7 16.39 -0.88 27.86
N GLU A 8 16.01 -0.16 28.90
CA GLU A 8 14.72 -0.29 29.56
C GLU A 8 14.00 1.04 29.41
N ASP A 9 12.99 1.09 28.53
CA ASP A 9 11.67 1.66 28.83
C ASP A 9 10.86 1.98 27.55
N VAL A 10 10.29 0.96 26.89
CA VAL A 10 9.02 1.08 26.15
C VAL A 10 8.29 -0.27 26.19
N THR A 11 7.73 -0.65 27.34
CA THR A 11 6.67 -1.68 27.35
C THR A 11 5.49 -1.16 28.15
N ARG A 12 4.49 -0.63 27.44
CA ARG A 12 3.13 -0.58 28.00
C ARG A 12 2.74 -2.02 28.32
N THR A 13 2.54 -2.29 29.60
CA THR A 13 2.08 -3.56 30.18
C THR A 13 0.66 -3.87 29.74
N ALA A 14 0.53 -4.47 28.57
CA ALA A 14 -0.64 -5.26 28.24
C ALA A 14 -0.27 -6.74 28.46
N ASP A 15 -1.08 -7.44 29.24
CA ASP A 15 -0.95 -8.87 29.50
C ASP A 15 -1.32 -9.66 28.24
N TYR A 16 -0.43 -9.66 27.25
CA TYR A 16 -0.58 -10.53 26.09
C TYR A 16 -0.30 -11.97 26.47
N LYS A 17 -1.08 -12.88 25.92
CA LYS A 17 -0.84 -14.30 26.11
C LYS A 17 0.51 -14.69 25.50
N THR A 18 1.40 -15.20 26.33
CA THR A 18 2.69 -15.76 25.91
C THR A 18 2.57 -17.25 25.61
N PHE A 19 3.41 -17.73 24.71
CA PHE A 19 3.49 -19.15 24.34
C PHE A 19 4.95 -19.59 24.41
N ASP A 20 5.18 -20.81 24.89
CA ASP A 20 6.52 -21.38 25.00
C ASP A 20 7.10 -21.73 23.62
N SER A 21 6.22 -22.05 22.66
CA SER A 21 6.60 -22.34 21.28
C SER A 21 5.59 -21.83 20.24
N PHE A 22 6.03 -21.80 18.98
CA PHE A 22 5.18 -21.55 17.82
C PHE A 22 4.00 -22.53 17.73
N ILE A 23 4.25 -23.82 17.97
CA ILE A 23 3.21 -24.85 17.89
C ILE A 23 2.18 -24.70 19.02
N ASP A 24 2.58 -24.27 20.22
CA ASP A 24 1.63 -24.00 21.31
C ASP A 24 0.66 -22.87 20.94
N ALA A 25 1.16 -21.82 20.27
CA ALA A 25 0.32 -20.74 19.75
C ALA A 25 -0.64 -21.24 18.66
N VAL A 26 -0.15 -22.04 17.71
CA VAL A 26 -0.97 -22.66 16.65
C VAL A 26 -2.07 -23.51 17.28
N GLN A 27 -1.73 -24.38 18.23
CA GLN A 27 -2.69 -25.27 18.90
C GLN A 27 -3.76 -24.48 19.66
N TYR A 28 -3.40 -23.36 20.27
CA TYR A 28 -4.34 -22.53 21.01
C TYR A 28 -5.34 -21.79 20.09
N TYR A 29 -4.88 -21.28 18.94
CA TYR A 29 -5.72 -20.48 18.05
C TYR A 29 -6.43 -21.28 16.96
N ALA A 30 -5.95 -22.46 16.59
CA ALA A 30 -6.56 -23.26 15.53
C ALA A 30 -8.02 -23.62 15.83
N VAL A 31 -8.86 -23.59 14.79
CA VAL A 31 -10.27 -24.01 14.86
C VAL A 31 -10.49 -25.09 13.81
N ASN A 32 -11.07 -26.23 14.22
CA ASN A 32 -11.23 -27.41 13.35
C ASN A 32 -9.91 -27.82 12.68
N ASN A 33 -8.82 -27.83 13.47
CA ASN A 33 -7.44 -28.06 13.04
C ASN A 33 -6.95 -27.11 11.94
N THR A 34 -7.62 -25.99 11.68
CA THR A 34 -7.22 -25.01 10.67
C THR A 34 -6.75 -23.72 11.34
N ILE A 35 -5.56 -23.26 10.96
CA ILE A 35 -4.98 -21.97 11.36
C ILE A 35 -4.79 -21.08 10.13
N VAL A 36 -5.13 -19.80 10.26
CA VAL A 36 -4.83 -18.77 9.26
C VAL A 36 -3.50 -18.13 9.64
N VAL A 37 -2.51 -18.17 8.76
CA VAL A 37 -1.14 -17.72 9.05
C VAL A 37 -0.74 -16.61 8.09
N ALA A 38 -0.19 -15.53 8.62
CA ALA A 38 0.43 -14.46 7.85
C ALA A 38 1.83 -14.16 8.39
N SER A 39 2.86 -14.28 7.56
CA SER A 39 4.26 -14.03 7.96
C SER A 39 4.75 -12.67 7.47
N PHE A 40 5.55 -11.99 8.29
CA PHE A 40 6.06 -10.65 8.01
C PHE A 40 7.32 -10.34 8.82
N ASP A 41 7.93 -9.20 8.53
CA ASP A 41 8.95 -8.55 9.37
C ASP A 41 8.51 -7.11 9.69
N ILE A 42 9.26 -6.42 10.55
CA ILE A 42 8.97 -5.05 10.99
C ILE A 42 8.72 -4.08 9.84
N THR A 43 9.34 -4.26 8.68
CA THR A 43 9.15 -3.35 7.53
C THR A 43 7.72 -3.44 7.00
N TYR A 44 7.09 -4.61 7.09
CA TYR A 44 5.71 -4.86 6.66
C TYR A 44 4.68 -4.77 7.79
N VAL A 45 5.03 -4.31 8.99
CA VAL A 45 4.12 -4.29 10.14
C VAL A 45 2.84 -3.48 9.89
N SER A 46 2.95 -2.36 9.17
CA SER A 46 1.80 -1.54 8.80
C SER A 46 0.87 -2.28 7.83
N MET A 47 1.43 -3.07 6.92
CA MET A 47 0.68 -3.90 5.99
C MET A 47 -0.02 -5.05 6.74
N ALA A 48 0.67 -5.70 7.68
CA ALA A 48 0.10 -6.75 8.53
C ALA A 48 -1.05 -6.21 9.40
N LEU A 49 -0.87 -5.02 9.98
CA LEU A 49 -1.92 -4.33 10.73
C LEU A 49 -3.10 -4.00 9.82
N ASN A 50 -2.86 -3.57 8.58
CA ASN A 50 -3.93 -3.33 7.62
C ASN A 50 -4.74 -4.61 7.33
N LEU A 51 -4.07 -5.74 7.08
CA LEU A 51 -4.73 -7.05 6.92
C LEU A 51 -5.58 -7.38 8.16
N PHE A 52 -5.04 -7.20 9.37
CA PHE A 52 -5.80 -7.44 10.60
C PHE A 52 -7.07 -6.59 10.68
N LEU A 53 -6.94 -5.26 10.50
CA LEU A 53 -8.05 -4.32 10.64
C LEU A 53 -9.13 -4.52 9.57
N THR A 54 -8.72 -4.71 8.32
CA THR A 54 -9.62 -4.80 7.16
C THR A 54 -10.24 -6.18 6.98
N SER A 55 -9.59 -7.23 7.50
CA SER A 55 -9.93 -8.61 7.20
C SER A 55 -10.21 -9.43 8.46
N PHE A 56 -9.20 -9.72 9.27
CA PHE A 56 -9.38 -10.64 10.40
C PHE A 56 -10.33 -10.09 11.47
N ARG A 57 -10.12 -8.85 11.90
CA ARG A 57 -10.99 -8.17 12.87
C ARG A 57 -12.38 -7.93 12.29
N LYS A 58 -12.45 -7.40 11.05
CA LYS A 58 -13.72 -7.10 10.36
C LYS A 58 -14.64 -8.31 10.24
N PHE A 59 -14.09 -9.48 9.93
CA PHE A 59 -14.85 -10.72 9.76
C PHE A 59 -14.83 -11.64 10.99
N ASN A 60 -14.33 -11.15 12.13
CA ASN A 60 -14.24 -11.90 13.38
C ASN A 60 -13.53 -13.26 13.24
N ILE A 61 -12.46 -13.31 12.44
CA ILE A 61 -11.64 -14.51 12.24
C ILE A 61 -10.74 -14.66 13.47
N LYS A 62 -11.07 -15.58 14.37
CA LYS A 62 -10.33 -15.79 15.62
C LYS A 62 -9.14 -16.75 15.48
N ASN A 63 -9.18 -17.66 14.51
CA ASN A 63 -8.13 -18.63 14.24
C ASN A 63 -7.03 -18.08 13.33
N HIS A 64 -6.57 -16.85 13.60
CA HIS A 64 -5.44 -16.25 12.92
C HIS A 64 -4.21 -16.20 13.83
N LEU A 65 -3.03 -16.27 13.22
CA LEU A 65 -1.74 -16.06 13.87
C LEU A 65 -0.80 -15.35 12.90
N PHE A 66 -0.39 -14.14 13.26
CA PHE A 66 0.73 -13.46 12.60
C PHE A 66 2.05 -14.05 13.10
N VAL A 67 2.97 -14.30 12.18
CA VAL A 67 4.27 -14.91 12.46
C VAL A 67 5.37 -13.93 12.05
N ALA A 68 5.90 -13.20 13.03
CA ALA A 68 6.91 -12.19 12.81
C ALA A 68 8.33 -12.80 12.77
N SER A 69 9.18 -12.28 11.90
CA SER A 69 10.61 -12.61 11.89
C SER A 69 11.39 -11.92 13.01
N ASP A 70 10.81 -10.89 13.62
CA ASP A 70 11.43 -10.06 14.65
C ASP A 70 10.44 -9.69 15.78
N ARG A 71 11.01 -9.33 16.93
CA ARG A 71 10.23 -9.03 18.14
C ARG A 71 9.45 -7.72 18.05
N LEU A 72 9.99 -6.71 17.36
CA LEU A 72 9.40 -5.38 17.30
C LEU A 72 8.10 -5.38 16.50
N GLY A 73 8.10 -6.02 15.32
CA GLY A 73 6.91 -6.15 14.49
C GLY A 73 5.81 -6.92 15.20
N CYS A 74 6.18 -7.92 15.99
CA CYS A 74 5.22 -8.68 16.78
C CYS A 74 4.63 -7.89 17.95
N ALA A 75 5.47 -7.15 18.68
CA ALA A 75 5.03 -6.30 19.78
C ALA A 75 4.06 -5.21 19.30
N GLU A 76 4.31 -4.63 18.13
CA GLU A 76 3.41 -3.66 17.52
C GLU A 76 2.04 -4.29 17.22
N LEU A 77 1.98 -5.45 16.55
CA LEU A 77 0.69 -6.11 16.27
C LEU A 77 -0.08 -6.49 17.55
N LEU A 78 0.62 -7.01 18.55
CA LEU A 78 0.01 -7.32 19.85
C LEU A 78 -0.62 -6.05 20.47
N SER A 79 0.03 -4.88 20.32
CA SER A 79 -0.52 -3.59 20.77
C SER A 79 -1.87 -3.18 20.16
N HIS A 80 -2.27 -3.85 19.06
CA HIS A 80 -3.57 -3.68 18.40
C HIS A 80 -4.48 -4.90 18.55
N ASP A 81 -4.24 -5.77 19.54
CA ASP A 81 -4.98 -7.02 19.79
C ASP A 81 -4.92 -8.05 18.65
N ALA A 82 -3.92 -7.95 17.76
CA ALA A 82 -3.68 -8.94 16.72
C ALA A 82 -2.81 -10.07 17.28
N HIS A 83 -3.24 -11.33 17.11
CA HIS A 83 -2.47 -12.47 17.60
C HIS A 83 -1.15 -12.59 16.84
N CYS A 84 -0.03 -12.49 17.54
CA CYS A 84 1.29 -12.62 16.92
C CYS A 84 2.24 -13.48 17.78
N ILE A 85 3.13 -14.20 17.11
CA ILE A 85 4.31 -14.80 17.73
C ILE A 85 5.56 -14.58 16.86
N GLN A 86 6.71 -14.40 17.50
CA GLN A 86 8.00 -14.42 16.80
C GLN A 86 8.36 -15.87 16.44
N TYR A 87 8.76 -16.10 15.19
CA TYR A 87 9.23 -17.42 14.76
C TYR A 87 10.65 -17.68 15.27
N MET A 88 10.77 -18.37 16.41
CA MET A 88 12.05 -18.65 17.07
C MET A 88 12.76 -19.92 16.58
N ASN A 89 12.20 -20.64 15.60
CA ASN A 89 12.79 -21.90 15.10
C ASN A 89 13.94 -21.69 14.10
N LEU A 90 14.43 -20.45 13.97
CA LEU A 90 15.64 -20.11 13.26
C LEU A 90 16.65 -19.59 14.27
N SER A 91 17.89 -20.07 14.17
CA SER A 91 19.04 -19.61 14.98
C SER A 91 19.48 -18.22 14.51
N ILE A 92 18.56 -17.24 14.44
CA ILE A 92 18.83 -15.91 13.89
C ILE A 92 19.57 -15.11 14.96
N SER A 93 20.80 -14.73 14.64
CA SER A 93 21.62 -13.83 15.45
C SER A 93 20.87 -12.53 15.77
N LYS A 94 21.11 -11.95 16.95
CA LYS A 94 20.44 -10.76 17.49
C LYS A 94 20.68 -9.44 16.72
N ASN A 95 21.19 -9.49 15.49
CA ASN A 95 21.56 -8.31 14.72
C ASN A 95 20.58 -8.04 13.56
N PRO A 96 20.13 -6.79 13.35
CA PRO A 96 19.34 -6.42 12.18
C PRO A 96 20.20 -6.51 10.92
N SER A 97 19.95 -7.50 10.06
CA SER A 97 20.64 -7.64 8.77
C SER A 97 20.01 -6.73 7.70
N TYR A 98 20.80 -5.76 7.24
CA TYR A 98 20.55 -4.96 6.04
C TYR A 98 20.64 -5.82 4.77
N PHE A 99 19.98 -5.38 3.70
CA PHE A 99 20.12 -5.92 2.34
C PHE A 99 21.62 -5.99 1.96
N ASP A 100 22.06 -7.08 1.33
CA ASP A 100 23.45 -7.43 0.92
C ASP A 100 24.36 -8.23 1.88
N GLN A 101 23.82 -9.04 2.80
CA GLN A 101 24.60 -10.07 3.53
C GLN A 101 24.15 -11.51 3.17
N PRO A 102 25.03 -12.53 3.32
CA PRO A 102 24.75 -13.95 3.03
C PRO A 102 23.52 -14.55 3.75
N ASP A 103 22.98 -13.85 4.75
CA ASP A 103 21.73 -14.14 5.47
C ASP A 103 20.45 -14.07 4.61
N TYR A 104 20.55 -13.66 3.34
CA TYR A 104 19.41 -13.62 2.40
C TYR A 104 18.77 -15.01 2.19
N ASN A 105 19.58 -16.08 2.18
CA ASN A 105 19.08 -17.46 1.97
C ASN A 105 18.25 -17.99 3.15
N GLU A 106 18.45 -17.49 4.37
CA GLU A 106 17.72 -17.96 5.56
C GLU A 106 16.38 -17.23 5.76
N LYS A 107 16.29 -15.96 5.33
CA LYS A 107 15.06 -15.15 5.38
C LYS A 107 14.12 -15.38 4.18
N ALA A 108 14.64 -15.68 3.00
CA ALA A 108 13.85 -15.66 1.74
C ALA A 108 12.70 -16.68 1.66
N CYS A 109 12.66 -17.71 2.52
CA CYS A 109 11.63 -18.75 2.47
C CYS A 109 11.21 -19.23 3.87
N ILE A 110 10.90 -18.29 4.77
CA ILE A 110 10.36 -18.64 6.08
C ILE A 110 8.92 -19.21 5.99
N LYS A 111 8.10 -18.74 5.02
CA LYS A 111 6.69 -19.16 4.88
C LYS A 111 6.55 -20.68 4.70
N PRO A 112 7.28 -21.35 3.77
CA PRO A 112 7.16 -22.80 3.63
C PRO A 112 7.61 -23.58 4.86
N LYS A 113 8.60 -23.08 5.63
CA LYS A 113 9.04 -23.69 6.90
C LYS A 113 7.95 -23.59 7.98
N ILE A 114 7.36 -22.41 8.15
CA ILE A 114 6.23 -22.17 9.06
C ILE A 114 5.09 -23.13 8.73
N VAL A 115 4.74 -23.25 7.45
CA VAL A 115 3.67 -24.13 6.99
C VAL A 115 4.02 -25.60 7.26
N LEU A 116 5.24 -26.04 6.95
CA LEU A 116 5.67 -27.42 7.20
C LEU A 116 5.60 -27.79 8.69
N ASP A 117 6.02 -26.89 9.59
CA ASP A 117 5.97 -27.12 11.03
C ASP A 117 4.52 -27.28 11.54
N CYS A 118 3.59 -26.44 11.05
CA CYS A 118 2.16 -26.62 11.31
C CYS A 118 1.62 -27.97 10.80
N LEU A 119 1.99 -28.36 9.58
CA LEU A 119 1.54 -29.61 8.97
C LEU A 119 2.04 -30.84 9.75
N LYS A 120 3.30 -30.83 10.19
CA LYS A 120 3.88 -31.88 11.06
C LYS A 120 3.18 -31.98 12.41
N ALA A 121 2.68 -30.86 12.94
CA ALA A 121 1.87 -30.81 14.15
C ALA A 121 0.38 -31.18 13.93
N GLY A 122 -0.03 -31.50 12.70
CA GLY A 122 -1.38 -31.96 12.37
C GLY A 122 -2.37 -30.84 12.01
N PHE A 123 -1.90 -29.61 11.81
CA PHE A 123 -2.76 -28.46 11.48
C PHE A 123 -2.80 -28.15 9.99
N HIS A 124 -4.00 -27.91 9.46
CA HIS A 124 -4.22 -27.32 8.14
C HIS A 124 -3.89 -25.84 8.19
N VAL A 125 -3.30 -25.30 7.12
CA VAL A 125 -2.84 -23.92 7.08
C VAL A 125 -3.46 -23.18 5.91
N LEU A 126 -4.21 -22.12 6.20
CA LEU A 126 -4.51 -21.08 5.23
C LEU A 126 -3.43 -20.02 5.32
N LEU A 127 -2.46 -20.05 4.39
CA LEU A 127 -1.46 -19.00 4.28
C LEU A 127 -2.07 -17.77 3.61
N VAL A 128 -1.78 -16.58 4.15
CA VAL A 128 -2.22 -15.29 3.63
C VAL A 128 -1.04 -14.31 3.67
N ASP A 129 -0.66 -13.75 2.53
CA ASP A 129 0.28 -12.64 2.47
C ASP A 129 -0.32 -11.38 3.08
N VAL A 130 0.52 -10.57 3.72
CA VAL A 130 0.07 -9.36 4.44
C VAL A 130 -0.53 -8.30 3.52
N ASP A 131 -0.20 -8.32 2.23
CA ASP A 131 -0.74 -7.43 1.22
C ASP A 131 -2.01 -8.00 0.53
N ILE A 132 -2.73 -8.87 1.22
CA ILE A 132 -4.06 -9.34 0.85
C ILE A 132 -5.13 -8.61 1.68
N ILE A 133 -6.29 -8.39 1.07
CA ILE A 133 -7.49 -7.92 1.76
C ILE A 133 -8.64 -8.87 1.50
N PHE A 134 -9.41 -9.15 2.55
CA PHE A 134 -10.67 -9.88 2.45
C PHE A 134 -11.80 -8.89 2.18
N LEU A 135 -12.52 -9.12 1.10
CA LEU A 135 -13.80 -8.48 0.80
C LEU A 135 -14.97 -9.27 1.39
N LYS A 136 -14.77 -10.58 1.61
CA LYS A 136 -15.66 -11.50 2.35
C LYS A 136 -14.80 -12.47 3.15
N ASN A 137 -15.34 -13.07 4.22
CA ASN A 137 -14.64 -14.13 4.95
C ASN A 137 -14.40 -15.34 4.01
N PRO A 138 -13.14 -15.73 3.71
CA PRO A 138 -12.86 -16.82 2.78
C PRO A 138 -13.06 -18.22 3.39
N LEU A 139 -13.01 -18.37 4.72
CA LEU A 139 -13.02 -19.68 5.39
C LEU A 139 -14.23 -20.56 5.01
N PRO A 140 -15.49 -20.05 4.98
CA PRO A 140 -16.64 -20.87 4.60
C PRO A 140 -16.64 -21.33 3.14
N PHE A 141 -15.95 -20.61 2.25
CA PHE A 141 -15.88 -20.97 0.83
C PHE A 141 -14.80 -22.01 0.59
N ILE A 142 -13.64 -21.83 1.22
CA ILE A 142 -12.50 -22.73 1.07
C ILE A 142 -12.77 -24.09 1.74
N SER A 143 -13.57 -24.14 2.80
CA SER A 143 -13.96 -25.41 3.44
C SER A 143 -14.71 -26.37 2.51
N ASN A 144 -15.27 -25.90 1.40
CA ASN A 144 -15.93 -26.75 0.41
C ASN A 144 -14.96 -27.66 -0.35
N TYR A 145 -13.66 -27.34 -0.35
CA TYR A 145 -12.62 -28.12 -1.03
C TYR A 145 -11.94 -29.10 -0.06
N SER A 146 -12.75 -29.76 0.76
CA SER A 146 -12.27 -30.61 1.87
C SER A 146 -11.62 -31.93 1.41
N ASP A 147 -11.73 -32.26 0.13
CA ASP A 147 -11.14 -33.44 -0.50
C ASP A 147 -9.80 -33.16 -1.19
N CYS A 148 -9.39 -31.88 -1.26
CA CYS A 148 -8.14 -31.44 -1.86
C CYS A 148 -7.02 -31.31 -0.83
N ASP A 149 -5.79 -31.60 -1.25
CA ASP A 149 -4.58 -31.46 -0.42
C ASP A 149 -4.06 -30.02 -0.44
N PHE A 150 -4.23 -29.34 -1.57
CA PHE A 150 -3.76 -27.99 -1.82
C PHE A 150 -4.81 -27.18 -2.58
N VAL A 151 -5.17 -26.01 -2.06
CA VAL A 151 -6.14 -25.09 -2.67
C VAL A 151 -5.47 -23.75 -2.85
N THR A 152 -5.33 -23.26 -4.07
CA THR A 152 -4.43 -22.11 -4.35
C THR A 152 -5.02 -21.13 -5.36
N GLN A 153 -4.58 -19.88 -5.30
CA GLN A 153 -4.77 -18.93 -6.40
C GLN A 153 -3.86 -19.32 -7.58
N THR A 154 -4.38 -19.25 -8.79
CA THR A 154 -3.60 -19.43 -10.02
C THR A 154 -3.50 -18.11 -10.76
N ASP A 155 -2.31 -17.78 -11.24
CA ASP A 155 -2.11 -16.66 -12.14
C ASP A 155 -2.64 -16.98 -13.54
N PRO A 156 -3.68 -16.28 -14.04
CA PRO A 156 -4.24 -16.59 -15.35
C PRO A 156 -3.30 -16.25 -16.52
N LEU A 157 -2.25 -15.46 -16.29
CA LEU A 157 -1.29 -15.04 -17.31
C LEU A 157 -0.11 -16.02 -17.40
N SER A 158 0.56 -16.30 -16.28
CA SER A 158 1.69 -17.25 -16.27
C SER A 158 1.23 -18.71 -16.17
N LYS A 159 0.00 -18.96 -15.72
CA LYS A 159 -0.55 -20.28 -15.35
C LYS A 159 0.16 -20.93 -14.16
N GLU A 160 0.94 -20.16 -13.41
CA GLU A 160 1.60 -20.60 -12.19
C GLU A 160 0.69 -20.42 -10.98
N GLU A 161 0.89 -21.25 -9.97
CA GLU A 161 0.24 -21.08 -8.68
C GLU A 161 0.90 -19.95 -7.89
N ASN A 162 0.07 -19.10 -7.28
CA ASN A 162 0.54 -18.01 -6.44
C ASN A 162 0.82 -18.51 -5.01
N SER A 163 1.93 -18.09 -4.42
CA SER A 163 2.33 -18.49 -3.06
C SER A 163 1.83 -17.58 -1.94
N GLY A 164 0.99 -16.58 -2.24
CA GLY A 164 0.50 -15.62 -1.25
C GLY A 164 -0.87 -15.96 -0.65
N PHE A 165 -1.65 -16.85 -1.28
CA PHE A 165 -2.93 -17.29 -0.72
C PHE A 165 -3.23 -18.74 -1.09
N TYR A 166 -3.12 -19.63 -0.12
CA TYR A 166 -3.45 -21.03 -0.30
C TYR A 166 -3.86 -21.72 1.00
N LEU A 167 -4.72 -22.73 0.89
CA LEU A 167 -4.94 -23.71 1.96
C LEU A 167 -4.14 -24.97 1.63
N VAL A 168 -3.38 -25.47 2.61
CA VAL A 168 -2.79 -26.80 2.57
C VAL A 168 -3.30 -27.64 3.74
N LYS A 169 -3.63 -28.91 3.45
CA LYS A 169 -4.04 -29.86 4.47
C LYS A 169 -2.87 -30.59 5.09
N ALA A 170 -2.99 -30.89 6.38
CA ALA A 170 -2.14 -31.84 7.10
C ALA A 170 -2.46 -33.30 6.68
N SER A 171 -2.29 -33.58 5.39
CA SER A 171 -2.37 -34.90 4.79
C SER A 171 -0.96 -35.40 4.45
N SER A 172 -0.81 -36.69 4.14
CA SER A 172 0.46 -37.25 3.66
C SER A 172 0.96 -36.52 2.41
N SER A 173 0.07 -36.15 1.49
CA SER A 173 0.42 -35.41 0.27
C SER A 173 0.78 -33.95 0.54
N GLY A 174 0.05 -33.24 1.41
CA GLY A 174 0.40 -31.87 1.80
C GLY A 174 1.75 -31.80 2.53
N MET A 175 2.02 -32.73 3.45
CA MET A 175 3.33 -32.86 4.10
C MET A 175 4.44 -33.17 3.10
N LYS A 176 4.20 -34.08 2.14
CA LYS A 176 5.16 -34.43 1.09
C LYS A 176 5.51 -33.20 0.23
N LEU A 177 4.51 -32.42 -0.17
CA LEU A 177 4.68 -31.18 -0.93
C LEU A 177 5.58 -30.20 -0.17
N PHE A 178 5.23 -29.84 1.06
CA PHE A 178 5.99 -28.83 1.81
C PHE A 178 7.36 -29.31 2.28
N THR A 179 7.53 -30.62 2.52
CA THR A 179 8.86 -31.19 2.74
C THR A 179 9.74 -30.98 1.52
N LYS A 180 9.23 -31.30 0.33
CA LYS A 180 9.95 -31.11 -0.94
C LYS A 180 10.29 -29.63 -1.19
N ILE A 181 9.35 -28.72 -0.98
CA ILE A 181 9.58 -27.26 -1.11
C ILE A 181 10.74 -26.83 -0.19
N VAL A 182 10.71 -27.22 1.09
CA VAL A 182 11.75 -26.90 2.08
C VAL A 182 13.11 -27.53 1.71
N GLU A 183 13.12 -28.73 1.13
CA GLU A 183 14.34 -29.35 0.60
C GLU A 183 14.94 -28.57 -0.58
N MET A 184 14.10 -28.07 -1.50
CA MET A 184 14.53 -27.29 -2.67
C MET A 184 15.12 -25.91 -2.31
N ILE A 185 14.66 -25.32 -1.20
CA ILE A 185 15.14 -24.02 -0.71
C ILE A 185 16.61 -24.09 -0.29
N ASN A 186 17.05 -25.23 0.24
CA ASN A 186 18.42 -25.44 0.71
C ASN A 186 19.42 -25.51 -0.46
N GLY A 187 19.83 -24.34 -0.98
CA GLY A 187 20.90 -24.24 -1.98
C GLY A 187 20.68 -23.23 -3.11
N THR A 188 19.57 -22.48 -3.13
CA THR A 188 19.30 -21.47 -4.18
C THR A 188 18.67 -20.18 -3.62
N SER A 189 18.77 -19.08 -4.36
CA SER A 189 18.34 -17.73 -3.93
C SER A 189 17.07 -17.24 -4.66
N ARG A 190 16.13 -18.16 -4.92
CA ARG A 190 14.86 -17.89 -5.64
C ARG A 190 13.72 -17.51 -4.70
N GLY A 191 12.59 -17.04 -5.24
CA GLY A 191 11.39 -16.73 -4.45
C GLY A 191 10.63 -17.99 -4.04
N ASP A 192 9.81 -17.90 -2.99
CA ASP A 192 8.98 -19.02 -2.50
C ASP A 192 8.00 -19.54 -3.57
N GLN A 193 7.47 -18.66 -4.41
CA GLN A 193 6.59 -19.04 -5.51
C GLN A 193 7.25 -20.00 -6.51
N ASP A 194 8.54 -19.80 -6.81
CA ASP A 194 9.27 -20.64 -7.76
C ASP A 194 9.38 -22.07 -7.21
N TYR A 195 9.74 -22.23 -5.94
CA TYR A 195 9.84 -23.55 -5.30
C TYR A 195 8.49 -24.25 -5.15
N VAL A 196 7.42 -23.49 -4.87
CA VAL A 196 6.06 -24.04 -4.83
C VAL A 196 5.70 -24.64 -6.18
N ASN A 197 5.91 -23.91 -7.27
CA ASN A 197 5.57 -24.38 -8.61
C ASN A 197 6.45 -25.56 -9.07
N ASP A 198 7.77 -25.51 -8.81
CA ASP A 198 8.68 -26.62 -9.11
C ASP A 198 8.24 -27.91 -8.38
N ALA A 199 7.93 -27.81 -7.09
CA ALA A 199 7.49 -28.96 -6.29
C ALA A 199 6.12 -29.50 -6.72
N LEU A 200 5.18 -28.62 -7.12
CA LEU A 200 3.89 -29.04 -7.67
C LEU A 200 4.05 -29.75 -9.01
N HIS A 201 4.94 -29.29 -9.88
CA HIS A 201 5.24 -29.95 -11.15
C HIS A 201 5.85 -31.35 -10.93
N GLU A 202 6.80 -31.49 -9.99
CA GLU A 202 7.37 -32.81 -9.66
C GLU A 202 6.38 -33.78 -9.00
N LEU A 203 5.32 -33.26 -8.37
CA LEU A 203 4.37 -34.05 -7.58
C LEU A 203 2.94 -34.02 -8.13
N GLU A 204 2.75 -33.62 -9.40
CA GLU A 204 1.43 -33.37 -9.99
C GLU A 204 0.48 -34.57 -9.84
N GLU A 205 0.98 -35.80 -10.04
CA GLU A 205 0.17 -37.02 -9.90
C GLU A 205 -0.11 -37.43 -8.44
N SER A 206 0.62 -36.86 -7.47
CA SER A 206 0.55 -37.23 -6.05
C SER A 206 -0.30 -36.28 -5.20
N ILE A 207 -0.73 -35.14 -5.75
CA ILE A 207 -1.36 -34.06 -4.99
C ILE A 207 -2.70 -33.69 -5.62
N LYS A 208 -3.77 -33.70 -4.82
CA LYS A 208 -5.07 -33.18 -5.25
C LYS A 208 -5.10 -31.67 -5.12
N ILE A 209 -5.00 -30.97 -6.25
CA ILE A 209 -4.97 -29.50 -6.30
C ILE A 209 -6.34 -28.97 -6.71
N HIS A 210 -6.85 -27.98 -5.98
CA HIS A 210 -7.96 -27.14 -6.42
C HIS A 210 -7.49 -25.72 -6.73
N ARG A 211 -7.80 -25.24 -7.93
CA ARG A 211 -7.48 -23.88 -8.38
C ARG A 211 -8.66 -22.96 -8.15
N LEU A 212 -8.45 -21.91 -7.38
CA LEU A 212 -9.47 -20.93 -7.05
C LEU A 212 -9.84 -20.11 -8.30
N SER A 213 -11.11 -19.73 -8.43
CA SER A 213 -11.57 -18.93 -9.57
C SER A 213 -10.88 -17.55 -9.58
N PRO A 214 -10.19 -17.17 -10.67
CA PRO A 214 -9.49 -15.88 -10.76
C PRO A 214 -10.47 -14.70 -10.79
N GLU A 215 -11.76 -14.93 -11.08
CA GLU A 215 -12.80 -13.91 -11.03
C GLU A 215 -13.21 -13.55 -9.58
N ILE A 216 -13.07 -14.50 -8.66
CA ILE A 216 -13.49 -14.38 -7.25
C ILE A 216 -12.30 -14.10 -6.33
N TYR A 217 -11.15 -14.72 -6.60
CA TYR A 217 -9.91 -14.58 -5.83
C TYR A 217 -8.89 -13.83 -6.67
N GLN A 218 -9.03 -12.51 -6.73
CA GLN A 218 -8.32 -11.69 -7.71
C GLN A 218 -6.87 -11.44 -7.31
N LEU A 219 -5.96 -11.66 -8.25
CA LEU A 219 -4.60 -11.12 -8.22
C LEU A 219 -4.60 -9.64 -8.60
N GLY A 220 -3.56 -8.91 -8.22
CA GLY A 220 -3.47 -7.46 -8.35
C GLY A 220 -3.60 -6.98 -9.79
N LYS A 221 -2.91 -7.62 -10.75
CA LYS A 221 -3.04 -7.27 -12.18
C LYS A 221 -4.47 -7.45 -12.70
N MET A 222 -5.20 -8.45 -12.19
CA MET A 222 -6.59 -8.69 -12.57
C MET A 222 -7.54 -7.69 -11.92
N PHE A 223 -7.35 -7.41 -10.62
CA PHE A 223 -8.19 -6.48 -9.88
C PHE A 223 -7.97 -5.02 -10.29
N PHE A 224 -6.73 -4.54 -10.25
CA PHE A 224 -6.42 -3.11 -10.42
C PHE A 224 -6.38 -2.75 -11.91
N ASN A 225 -5.55 -3.45 -12.70
CA ASN A 225 -5.29 -3.09 -14.09
C ASN A 225 -6.40 -3.60 -15.04
N LYS A 226 -6.63 -4.91 -15.12
CA LYS A 226 -7.64 -5.48 -16.04
C LYS A 226 -9.07 -5.14 -15.62
N GLY A 227 -9.31 -5.01 -14.32
CA GLY A 227 -10.56 -4.52 -13.76
C GLY A 227 -10.84 -3.04 -14.01
N ARG A 228 -9.87 -2.29 -14.57
CA ARG A 228 -9.96 -0.85 -14.85
C ARG A 228 -10.41 -0.06 -13.63
N ARG A 229 -9.77 -0.32 -12.50
CA ARG A 229 -10.02 0.39 -11.25
C ARG A 229 -8.85 1.34 -11.05
N ALA A 230 -9.09 2.63 -10.96
CA ALA A 230 -8.05 3.62 -10.70
C ALA A 230 -8.26 4.30 -9.34
N PHE A 231 -9.51 4.37 -8.87
CA PHE A 231 -9.86 5.00 -7.60
C PHE A 231 -10.84 4.13 -6.82
N ALA A 232 -10.98 4.42 -5.53
CA ALA A 232 -12.03 3.84 -4.70
C ALA A 232 -13.41 3.99 -5.36
N GLY A 233 -14.18 2.89 -5.41
CA GLY A 233 -15.51 2.87 -6.01
C GLY A 233 -15.56 2.60 -7.52
N ASP A 234 -14.42 2.64 -8.23
CA ASP A 234 -14.40 2.31 -9.66
C ASP A 234 -14.66 0.81 -9.89
N ASN A 235 -15.57 0.51 -10.83
CA ASN A 235 -15.88 -0.85 -11.32
C ASN A 235 -15.90 -1.91 -10.20
N PRO A 236 -16.69 -1.76 -9.13
CA PRO A 236 -16.54 -2.55 -7.91
C PRO A 236 -16.69 -4.06 -8.17
N CYS A 237 -15.82 -4.86 -7.56
CA CYS A 237 -15.94 -6.32 -7.68
C CYS A 237 -16.94 -6.88 -6.67
N ILE A 238 -18.17 -7.14 -7.12
CA ILE A 238 -19.28 -7.59 -6.26
C ILE A 238 -19.09 -9.02 -5.72
N ASN A 239 -18.48 -9.89 -6.53
CA ASN A 239 -18.35 -11.31 -6.21
C ASN A 239 -17.00 -11.67 -5.58
N CYS A 240 -16.03 -10.74 -5.57
CA CYS A 240 -14.71 -11.01 -5.02
C CYS A 240 -14.76 -11.36 -3.53
N ILE A 241 -13.94 -12.33 -3.14
CA ILE A 241 -13.75 -12.74 -1.76
C ILE A 241 -12.46 -12.13 -1.21
N ILE A 242 -11.39 -12.13 -1.99
CA ILE A 242 -10.11 -11.50 -1.64
C ILE A 242 -9.58 -10.67 -2.81
N VAL A 243 -8.66 -9.77 -2.48
CA VAL A 243 -7.79 -9.06 -3.44
C VAL A 243 -6.36 -9.17 -2.94
N HIS A 244 -5.46 -9.66 -3.80
CA HIS A 244 -4.03 -9.72 -3.52
C HIS A 244 -3.33 -8.54 -4.21
N ASN A 245 -2.62 -7.70 -3.46
CA ASN A 245 -1.89 -6.54 -4.00
C ASN A 245 -0.50 -6.88 -4.53
N ASN A 246 -0.41 -7.97 -5.29
CA ASN A 246 0.76 -8.31 -6.09
C ASN A 246 0.77 -7.56 -7.44
N TYR A 247 1.74 -7.85 -8.32
CA TYR A 247 1.99 -7.05 -9.54
C TYR A 247 2.30 -5.57 -9.25
N ILE A 248 3.10 -5.37 -8.22
CA ILE A 248 3.67 -4.09 -7.81
C ILE A 248 4.89 -4.39 -6.93
N VAL A 249 5.94 -3.59 -7.06
CA VAL A 249 7.26 -3.95 -6.52
C VAL A 249 7.46 -3.45 -5.09
N SER A 250 7.23 -2.16 -4.82
CA SER A 250 7.64 -1.54 -3.54
C SER A 250 6.53 -1.53 -2.48
N LEU A 251 6.93 -1.55 -1.21
CA LEU A 251 6.01 -1.44 -0.08
C LEU A 251 5.23 -0.11 -0.11
N GLU A 252 5.93 1.00 -0.37
CA GLU A 252 5.35 2.34 -0.46
C GLU A 252 4.24 2.38 -1.51
N ALA A 253 4.52 1.81 -2.69
CA ALA A 253 3.55 1.73 -3.77
C ALA A 253 2.37 0.81 -3.42
N LYS A 254 2.60 -0.31 -2.70
CA LYS A 254 1.52 -1.19 -2.20
C LYS A 254 0.61 -0.44 -1.23
N ILE A 255 1.19 0.27 -0.26
CA ILE A 255 0.46 1.09 0.71
C ILE A 255 -0.34 2.17 -0.01
N TYR A 256 0.30 2.94 -0.89
CA TYR A 256 -0.36 3.99 -1.66
C TYR A 256 -1.54 3.42 -2.47
N ARG A 257 -1.36 2.28 -3.14
CA ARG A 257 -2.45 1.61 -3.87
C ARG A 257 -3.58 1.20 -2.94
N PHE A 258 -3.34 0.69 -1.73
CA PHE A 258 -4.46 0.41 -0.83
C PHE A 258 -5.16 1.68 -0.33
N LYS A 259 -4.43 2.76 -0.08
CA LYS A 259 -5.02 4.05 0.29
C LYS A 259 -5.94 4.58 -0.81
N GLU A 260 -5.45 4.62 -2.05
CA GLU A 260 -6.17 5.15 -3.22
C GLU A 260 -7.47 4.40 -3.54
N TYR A 261 -7.58 3.14 -3.11
CA TYR A 261 -8.74 2.28 -3.37
C TYR A 261 -9.65 2.14 -2.15
N GLY A 262 -9.42 2.93 -1.08
CA GLY A 262 -10.23 2.89 0.14
C GLY A 262 -10.08 1.57 0.92
N MET A 263 -8.91 0.95 0.79
CA MET A 263 -8.56 -0.38 1.28
C MET A 263 -7.50 -0.34 2.41
N TRP A 264 -7.15 0.86 2.87
CA TRP A 264 -6.19 1.08 3.95
C TRP A 264 -6.92 1.58 5.20
N SER A 265 -6.72 0.95 6.36
CA SER A 265 -7.39 1.30 7.63
C SER A 265 -6.42 1.69 8.75
N VAL A 266 -5.11 1.70 8.48
CA VAL A 266 -4.10 2.05 9.47
C VAL A 266 -4.00 3.56 9.63
N ASP A 267 -4.12 4.04 10.86
CA ASP A 267 -4.16 5.46 11.23
C ASP A 267 -3.05 5.82 12.24
N ILE A 268 -1.83 5.40 11.93
CA ILE A 268 -0.65 5.72 12.75
C ILE A 268 -0.34 7.22 12.64
N GLY A 269 -0.05 7.86 13.77
CA GLY A 269 0.28 9.30 13.83
C GLY A 269 -0.86 10.22 13.41
N GLY A 270 -2.12 9.74 13.42
CA GLY A 270 -3.28 10.51 12.95
C GLY A 270 -3.27 10.77 11.45
N TYR A 271 -2.70 9.86 10.64
CA TYR A 271 -2.63 10.00 9.18
C TYR A 271 -3.95 10.49 8.54
N TYR A 272 -5.08 9.93 9.01
CA TYR A 272 -6.44 10.33 8.66
C TYR A 272 -7.11 11.18 9.74
N SER A 273 -6.96 10.83 11.03
CA SER A 273 -7.78 11.40 12.11
C SER A 273 -7.28 12.72 12.70
N ASP A 274 -6.13 13.24 12.25
CA ASP A 274 -5.58 14.51 12.71
C ASP A 274 -6.54 15.67 12.42
N LYS A 275 -7.05 16.28 13.50
CA LYS A 275 -8.00 17.41 13.45
C LYS A 275 -7.34 18.76 13.25
N THR A 276 -6.02 18.83 13.38
CA THR A 276 -5.25 20.07 13.34
C THR A 276 -4.58 20.28 11.99
N ARG A 277 -4.25 19.18 11.30
CA ARG A 277 -3.65 19.22 9.97
C ARG A 277 -4.56 19.92 8.97
N LYS A 278 -3.91 20.72 8.14
CA LYS A 278 -4.54 21.49 7.07
C LYS A 278 -4.06 20.96 5.73
N TYR A 279 -4.92 21.10 4.73
CA TYR A 279 -4.74 20.48 3.43
C TYR A 279 -4.95 21.48 2.30
N ILE A 280 -4.38 21.17 1.15
CA ILE A 280 -4.77 21.73 -0.13
C ILE A 280 -5.20 20.59 -1.05
N LYS A 281 -6.20 20.84 -1.89
CA LYS A 281 -6.59 19.94 -2.99
C LYS A 281 -6.71 20.75 -4.27
N TYR A 282 -6.42 20.12 -5.39
CA TYR A 282 -6.50 20.77 -6.69
C TYR A 282 -6.96 19.80 -7.79
N GLY A 283 -7.40 20.35 -8.91
CA GLY A 283 -7.79 19.58 -10.09
C GLY A 283 -6.78 19.69 -11.23
N ASN A 284 -6.84 18.73 -12.13
CA ASN A 284 -6.26 18.82 -13.48
C ASN A 284 -7.42 18.82 -14.48
N PRO A 285 -8.07 19.96 -14.77
CA PRO A 285 -9.28 20.01 -15.59
C PRO A 285 -9.02 19.98 -17.10
N ILE A 286 -7.77 20.16 -17.55
CA ILE A 286 -7.41 20.14 -18.97
C ILE A 286 -6.61 18.88 -19.27
N ASP A 287 -7.04 18.15 -20.30
CA ASP A 287 -6.21 17.17 -21.00
C ASP A 287 -5.49 17.89 -22.17
N PHE A 288 -4.18 18.08 -22.04
CA PHE A 288 -3.30 18.65 -23.06
C PHE A 288 -2.91 17.63 -24.15
N GLY A 289 -3.31 16.37 -24.00
CA GLY A 289 -3.03 15.26 -24.92
C GLY A 289 -1.60 14.73 -24.85
N ALA A 290 -1.43 13.54 -25.43
CA ALA A 290 -0.14 12.89 -25.67
C ALA A 290 0.24 13.04 -27.16
N ARG A 291 0.61 14.24 -27.62
CA ARG A 291 1.15 14.40 -28.98
C ARG A 291 2.61 13.98 -29.00
N GLU A 292 3.00 13.15 -29.97
CA GLU A 292 4.31 12.50 -30.08
C GLU A 292 5.51 13.47 -30.14
N GLU A 293 5.28 14.76 -30.39
CA GLU A 293 6.34 15.77 -30.47
C GLU A 293 6.56 16.57 -29.18
N PHE A 294 5.62 16.53 -28.22
CA PHE A 294 5.76 17.23 -26.93
C PHE A 294 4.93 16.52 -25.86
N GLY A 295 5.56 15.92 -24.85
CA GLY A 295 4.88 15.34 -23.68
C GLY A 295 4.13 16.37 -22.81
N CYS A 296 3.22 17.17 -23.37
CA CYS A 296 2.61 18.34 -22.74
C CYS A 296 1.77 18.01 -21.51
N ASN A 297 1.04 16.88 -21.49
CA ASN A 297 0.36 16.41 -20.28
C ASN A 297 1.35 16.17 -19.13
N ASN A 298 2.46 15.51 -19.44
CA ASN A 298 3.50 15.23 -18.46
C ASN A 298 4.08 16.53 -17.92
N THR A 299 4.42 17.48 -18.78
CA THR A 299 4.98 18.77 -18.36
C THR A 299 4.00 19.60 -17.54
N MET A 300 2.75 19.76 -17.97
CA MET A 300 1.79 20.62 -17.28
C MET A 300 1.28 20.03 -15.97
N GLU A 301 1.06 18.72 -15.91
CA GLU A 301 0.65 18.07 -14.65
C GLU A 301 1.82 17.94 -13.67
N GLU A 302 3.07 17.81 -14.14
CA GLU A 302 4.26 17.94 -13.29
C GLU A 302 4.38 19.37 -12.74
N VAL A 303 4.18 20.40 -13.55
CA VAL A 303 4.12 21.81 -13.08
C VAL A 303 3.03 21.94 -12.02
N SER A 304 1.83 21.40 -12.26
CA SER A 304 0.74 21.47 -11.30
C SER A 304 1.05 20.80 -9.96
N LEU A 305 1.73 19.65 -10.00
CA LEU A 305 2.17 18.92 -8.81
C LEU A 305 3.23 19.72 -8.05
N LYS A 306 4.21 20.28 -8.77
CA LYS A 306 5.23 21.14 -8.18
C LYS A 306 4.61 22.34 -7.47
N THR A 307 3.77 23.07 -8.18
CA THR A 307 3.05 24.23 -7.67
C THR A 307 2.22 23.88 -6.44
N ALA A 308 1.51 22.75 -6.45
CA ALA A 308 0.77 22.28 -5.28
C ALA A 308 1.69 22.08 -4.08
N LEU A 309 2.77 21.31 -4.23
CA LEU A 309 3.69 21.01 -3.14
C LEU A 309 4.39 22.25 -2.59
N ILE A 310 4.72 23.23 -3.44
CA ILE A 310 5.26 24.53 -3.04
C ILE A 310 4.23 25.33 -2.24
N ILE A 311 2.98 25.44 -2.70
CA ILE A 311 1.90 26.11 -1.95
C ILE A 311 1.68 25.41 -0.60
N GLY A 312 1.68 24.08 -0.60
CA GLY A 312 1.57 23.26 0.60
C GLY A 312 2.67 23.59 1.60
N HIS A 313 3.92 23.65 1.14
CA HIS A 313 5.07 24.02 1.97
C HIS A 313 4.95 25.45 2.52
N ILE A 314 4.68 26.44 1.67
CA ILE A 314 4.54 27.86 2.07
C ILE A 314 3.44 28.05 3.14
N LEU A 315 2.33 27.33 3.00
CA LEU A 315 1.16 27.47 3.88
C LEU A 315 1.14 26.47 5.05
N ASN A 316 2.15 25.61 5.17
CA ASN A 316 2.16 24.47 6.09
C ASN A 316 0.89 23.60 5.98
N ARG A 317 0.64 23.10 4.77
CA ARG A 317 -0.52 22.28 4.40
C ARG A 317 -0.09 21.05 3.61
N THR A 318 -0.69 19.92 3.94
CA THR A 318 -0.48 18.66 3.23
C THR A 318 -1.25 18.64 1.90
N VAL A 319 -0.63 18.15 0.82
CA VAL A 319 -1.25 18.12 -0.51
C VAL A 319 -2.10 16.86 -0.70
N ILE A 320 -3.35 17.03 -1.07
CA ILE A 320 -4.20 15.93 -1.54
C ILE A 320 -4.00 15.82 -3.05
N MET A 321 -3.46 14.68 -3.49
CA MET A 321 -3.09 14.43 -4.89
C MET A 321 -4.31 14.58 -5.82
N PRO A 322 -4.11 15.12 -7.04
CA PRO A 322 -5.18 15.26 -8.00
C PRO A 322 -5.40 13.92 -8.71
N ARG A 323 -6.35 13.93 -9.64
CA ARG A 323 -6.41 12.92 -10.70
C ARG A 323 -5.50 13.36 -11.86
N PHE A 324 -4.76 12.42 -12.45
CA PHE A 324 -3.81 12.67 -13.55
C PHE A 324 -4.37 12.14 -14.88
N HIS A 325 -3.94 12.71 -16.01
CA HIS A 325 -4.23 12.20 -17.34
C HIS A 325 -3.08 11.34 -17.86
N CYS A 326 -3.36 10.06 -18.17
CA CYS A 326 -2.34 9.05 -18.38
C CYS A 326 -2.57 8.26 -19.68
N GLY A 327 -1.48 7.91 -20.38
CA GLY A 327 -1.49 7.05 -21.57
C GLY A 327 -1.86 7.75 -22.90
N ARG A 328 -1.87 6.98 -24.00
CA ARG A 328 -2.21 7.45 -25.37
C ARG A 328 -3.72 7.52 -25.65
N LYS A 329 -4.53 6.79 -24.87
CA LYS A 329 -5.99 6.86 -24.90
C LYS A 329 -6.43 7.47 -23.58
N ILE A 330 -7.29 8.49 -23.63
CA ILE A 330 -7.76 9.28 -22.48
C ILE A 330 -8.13 8.35 -21.31
N HIS A 331 -7.27 8.28 -20.30
CA HIS A 331 -7.49 7.50 -19.09
C HIS A 331 -7.05 8.34 -17.89
N ILE A 332 -7.93 8.49 -16.91
CA ILE A 332 -7.63 9.17 -15.67
C ILE A 332 -6.93 8.17 -14.74
N CYS A 333 -5.77 8.51 -14.18
CA CYS A 333 -5.03 7.63 -13.28
C CYS A 333 -4.60 8.31 -11.97
N HIS A 334 -4.25 7.49 -10.98
CA HIS A 334 -3.72 7.95 -9.70
C HIS A 334 -2.20 8.18 -9.77
N PHE A 335 -1.64 8.84 -8.75
CA PHE A 335 -0.22 9.19 -8.66
C PHE A 335 0.72 8.01 -8.95
N GLY A 336 0.51 6.87 -8.28
CA GLY A 336 1.33 5.65 -8.48
C GLY A 336 1.28 4.99 -9.87
N PHE A 337 0.40 5.41 -10.79
CA PHE A 337 0.49 4.99 -12.20
C PHE A 337 1.46 5.88 -13.00
N ARG A 338 1.60 7.14 -12.59
CA ARG A 338 2.41 8.15 -13.29
C ARG A 338 3.81 8.27 -12.71
N PHE A 339 3.95 8.05 -11.40
CA PHE A 339 5.17 8.28 -10.64
C PHE A 339 5.50 7.09 -9.73
N SER A 340 6.75 6.64 -9.82
CA SER A 340 7.71 6.58 -8.72
C SER A 340 7.34 6.67 -7.23
N VAL A 341 6.21 6.22 -6.64
CA VAL A 341 5.93 6.35 -5.18
C VAL A 341 7.18 6.17 -4.29
N ARG A 342 7.91 5.04 -4.38
CA ARG A 342 9.15 4.85 -3.61
C ARG A 342 10.21 5.90 -3.91
N SER A 343 10.48 6.15 -5.20
CA SER A 343 11.51 7.13 -5.60
C SER A 343 11.15 8.53 -5.12
N PHE A 344 9.88 8.91 -5.21
CA PHE A 344 9.35 10.19 -4.79
C PHE A 344 9.52 10.36 -3.28
N GLU A 345 9.15 9.32 -2.53
CA GLU A 345 9.21 9.30 -1.08
C GLU A 345 10.64 9.26 -0.52
N LEU A 346 11.61 8.69 -1.25
CA LEU A 346 13.01 8.73 -0.84
C LEU A 346 13.62 10.15 -0.85
N HIS A 347 13.06 11.07 -1.64
CA HIS A 347 13.58 12.43 -1.79
C HIS A 347 12.82 13.47 -0.95
N LEU A 348 11.67 13.12 -0.36
CA LEU A 348 10.83 14.06 0.39
C LEU A 348 10.51 13.50 1.78
N PRO A 349 10.51 14.30 2.85
CA PRO A 349 10.02 13.86 4.16
C PRO A 349 8.52 13.53 4.07
N VAL A 350 8.23 12.23 3.99
CA VAL A 350 7.01 11.67 3.36
C VAL A 350 5.71 11.92 4.12
N LEU A 351 5.70 11.68 5.44
CA LEU A 351 4.45 11.48 6.19
C LEU A 351 3.55 12.72 6.23
N GLU A 352 4.12 13.89 5.96
CA GLU A 352 3.43 15.17 6.08
C GLU A 352 3.18 15.87 4.75
N THR A 353 3.81 15.41 3.68
CA THR A 353 3.85 16.15 2.41
C THR A 353 2.57 15.97 1.60
N TYR A 354 2.02 14.75 1.54
CA TYR A 354 0.86 14.48 0.70
C TYR A 354 -0.10 13.38 1.22
N ARG A 355 -1.27 13.27 0.55
CA ARG A 355 -2.31 12.26 0.69
C ARG A 355 -2.82 11.82 -0.69
N GLU A 356 -3.36 10.61 -0.77
CA GLU A 356 -4.04 10.04 -1.93
C GLU A 356 -5.26 10.86 -2.37
N ASN A 357 -5.73 10.69 -3.62
CA ASN A 357 -6.82 11.52 -4.15
C ASN A 357 -8.13 11.32 -3.35
N VAL A 358 -8.41 10.08 -2.97
CA VAL A 358 -9.63 9.71 -2.21
C VAL A 358 -9.55 10.00 -0.71
N PHE A 359 -8.52 10.69 -0.22
CA PHE A 359 -8.27 10.90 1.22
C PHE A 359 -9.50 11.41 1.97
N LEU A 360 -10.17 12.45 1.46
CA LEU A 360 -11.33 13.06 2.12
C LEU A 360 -12.57 12.15 2.15
N GLU A 361 -12.59 11.07 1.38
CA GLU A 361 -13.66 10.07 1.38
C GLU A 361 -13.48 9.06 2.52
N HIS A 362 -12.27 8.96 3.09
CA HIS A 362 -11.95 7.97 4.09
C HIS A 362 -12.78 8.17 5.39
N PRO A 363 -13.33 7.10 6.00
CA PRO A 363 -14.19 7.22 7.18
C PRO A 363 -13.52 7.84 8.41
N LEU A 364 -12.21 7.67 8.56
CA LEU A 364 -11.46 8.22 9.70
C LEU A 364 -11.14 9.71 9.57
N VAL A 365 -11.27 10.30 8.37
CA VAL A 365 -11.09 11.75 8.22
C VAL A 365 -12.21 12.47 8.97
N PRO A 366 -11.91 13.41 9.87
CA PRO A 366 -12.92 14.10 10.66
C PRO A 366 -13.94 14.84 9.78
N GLU A 367 -15.22 14.78 10.15
CA GLU A 367 -16.28 15.55 9.47
C GLU A 367 -16.04 17.05 9.51
N SER A 368 -15.34 17.57 10.54
CA SER A 368 -14.91 18.96 10.60
C SER A 368 -13.96 19.31 9.45
N THR A 369 -13.04 18.40 9.11
CA THR A 369 -12.08 18.57 8.01
C THR A 369 -12.79 18.50 6.67
N LYS A 370 -13.68 17.51 6.47
CA LYS A 370 -14.43 17.35 5.22
C LYS A 370 -15.34 18.53 4.89
N LYS A 371 -15.90 19.18 5.92
CA LYS A 371 -16.83 20.31 5.76
C LYS A 371 -16.15 21.68 5.74
N SER A 372 -14.94 21.79 6.27
CA SER A 372 -14.17 23.04 6.29
C SER A 372 -13.37 23.20 4.99
N VAL A 373 -14.09 23.42 3.88
CA VAL A 373 -13.52 23.61 2.54
C VAL A 373 -13.70 25.08 2.13
N SER A 374 -12.64 25.69 1.59
CA SER A 374 -12.69 27.06 1.07
C SER A 374 -13.60 27.19 -0.16
N GLU A 375 -13.82 28.43 -0.60
CA GLU A 375 -14.23 28.69 -1.99
C GLU A 375 -13.22 28.06 -2.97
N MET A 376 -13.66 27.80 -4.20
CA MET A 376 -12.77 27.29 -5.24
C MET A 376 -11.91 28.43 -5.79
N PHE A 377 -10.61 28.39 -5.51
CA PHE A 377 -9.65 29.36 -6.03
C PHE A 377 -9.27 29.06 -7.47
N VAL A 378 -9.15 30.12 -8.27
CA VAL A 378 -8.67 30.05 -9.66
C VAL A 378 -7.66 31.17 -9.89
N PHE A 379 -6.48 30.84 -10.40
CA PHE A 379 -5.53 31.83 -10.90
C PHE A 379 -5.95 32.27 -12.30
N ASP A 380 -6.20 33.57 -12.45
CA ASP A 380 -6.62 34.16 -13.71
C ASP A 380 -5.48 35.00 -14.27
N ASN A 381 -4.92 34.51 -15.38
CA ASN A 381 -3.86 35.18 -16.14
C ASN A 381 -4.21 35.15 -17.64
N PRO A 382 -3.50 35.91 -18.50
CA PRO A 382 -3.82 35.99 -19.92
C PRO A 382 -3.82 34.65 -20.70
N ILE A 383 -3.03 33.65 -20.28
CA ILE A 383 -2.98 32.31 -20.90
C ILE A 383 -4.19 31.47 -20.48
N TRP A 384 -4.63 31.62 -19.23
CA TRP A 384 -5.59 30.73 -18.58
C TRP A 384 -6.99 31.32 -18.38
N GLN A 385 -7.36 32.39 -19.12
CA GLN A 385 -8.70 32.99 -19.04
C GLN A 385 -9.85 31.97 -19.25
N THR A 386 -9.59 30.92 -20.04
CA THR A 386 -10.53 29.82 -20.26
C THR A 386 -10.76 28.96 -19.01
N LEU A 387 -9.76 28.81 -18.13
CA LEU A 387 -9.90 28.09 -16.85
C LEU A 387 -10.88 28.82 -15.93
N THR A 388 -10.77 30.14 -15.81
CA THR A 388 -11.70 30.97 -15.01
C THR A 388 -13.13 30.80 -15.47
N ARG A 389 -13.36 30.80 -16.79
CA ARG A 389 -14.69 30.56 -17.36
C ARG A 389 -15.18 29.13 -17.05
N ASN A 390 -14.33 28.12 -17.21
CA ASN A 390 -14.70 26.73 -16.97
C ASN A 390 -15.02 26.47 -15.48
N ALA A 391 -14.23 27.03 -14.56
CA ALA A 391 -14.48 26.94 -13.13
C ALA A 391 -15.83 27.56 -12.74
N LYS A 392 -16.13 28.76 -13.26
CA LYS A 392 -17.43 29.43 -13.04
C LYS A 392 -18.62 28.67 -13.62
N ASN A 393 -18.40 27.87 -14.66
CA ASN A 393 -19.43 26.98 -15.20
C ASN A 393 -19.67 25.75 -14.30
N GLN A 394 -18.67 25.32 -13.52
CA GLN A 394 -18.80 24.17 -12.62
C GLN A 394 -19.41 24.55 -11.27
N THR A 395 -19.13 25.75 -10.76
CA THR A 395 -19.63 26.20 -9.46
C THR A 395 -19.76 27.72 -9.41
N THR A 396 -20.73 28.21 -8.65
CA THR A 396 -20.91 29.64 -8.37
C THR A 396 -19.98 30.14 -7.26
N ASN A 397 -19.37 29.24 -6.50
CA ASN A 397 -18.51 29.56 -5.35
C ASN A 397 -17.02 29.63 -5.75
N VAL A 398 -16.69 30.55 -6.65
CA VAL A 398 -15.34 30.71 -7.24
C VAL A 398 -14.74 32.06 -6.84
N LYS A 399 -13.54 32.03 -6.26
CA LYS A 399 -12.74 33.24 -5.96
C LYS A 399 -11.57 33.33 -6.94
N VAL A 400 -11.55 34.42 -7.69
CA VAL A 400 -10.58 34.65 -8.77
C VAL A 400 -9.39 35.45 -8.25
N MET A 401 -8.20 34.90 -8.44
CA MET A 401 -6.93 35.48 -8.04
C MET A 401 -6.25 36.03 -9.29
N LYS A 402 -6.36 37.35 -9.51
CA LYS A 402 -5.80 38.01 -10.68
C LYS A 402 -4.30 38.16 -10.54
N THR A 403 -3.56 37.80 -11.58
CA THR A 403 -2.11 37.98 -11.65
C THR A 403 -1.79 38.93 -12.81
N GLU A 404 -1.04 40.02 -12.55
CA GLU A 404 -0.63 40.96 -13.61
C GLU A 404 0.51 40.38 -14.47
N GLN A 405 1.25 39.42 -13.92
CA GLN A 405 2.33 38.69 -14.58
C GLN A 405 2.02 37.19 -14.62
N TYR A 406 2.76 36.42 -15.44
CA TYR A 406 2.58 34.98 -15.58
C TYR A 406 2.97 34.20 -14.32
N ASN A 407 3.93 34.72 -13.55
CA ASN A 407 4.52 34.06 -12.39
C ASN A 407 3.87 34.54 -11.10
N ILE A 408 3.61 33.61 -10.18
CA ILE A 408 3.06 33.90 -8.85
C ILE A 408 4.23 33.86 -7.85
N SER A 409 4.41 34.91 -7.04
CA SER A 409 5.46 34.90 -6.01
C SER A 409 5.01 34.17 -4.74
N ASP A 410 5.95 33.73 -3.90
CA ASP A 410 5.63 33.20 -2.57
C ASP A 410 4.93 34.24 -1.68
N SER A 411 5.30 35.52 -1.83
CA SER A 411 4.65 36.66 -1.19
C SER A 411 3.17 36.79 -1.60
N ASP A 412 2.85 36.53 -2.87
CA ASP A 412 1.46 36.50 -3.33
C ASP A 412 0.68 35.36 -2.68
N ILE A 413 1.24 34.16 -2.60
CA ILE A 413 0.62 33.01 -1.93
C ILE A 413 0.33 33.32 -0.46
N LYS A 414 1.30 33.86 0.28
CA LYS A 414 1.13 34.26 1.69
C LYS A 414 0.05 35.33 1.85
N ARG A 415 0.06 36.35 0.99
CA ARG A 415 -0.93 37.44 0.99
C ARG A 415 -2.35 36.94 0.72
N TRP A 416 -2.50 36.03 -0.22
CA TRP A 416 -3.80 35.53 -0.67
C TRP A 416 -4.41 34.48 0.24
N PHE A 417 -3.59 33.58 0.79
CA PHE A 417 -4.08 32.37 1.47
C PHE A 417 -3.57 32.23 2.90
N GLY A 418 -2.63 33.05 3.36
CA GLY A 418 -2.05 32.95 4.71
C GLY A 418 -3.04 33.17 5.85
N SER A 419 -4.13 33.91 5.59
CA SER A 419 -5.22 34.14 6.56
C SER A 419 -6.39 33.16 6.41
N GLU A 420 -6.35 32.24 5.43
CA GLU A 420 -7.45 31.29 5.20
C GLU A 420 -7.50 30.24 6.31
N THR A 421 -8.63 30.20 7.01
CA THR A 421 -8.83 29.32 8.18
C THR A 421 -9.38 27.95 7.80
N SER A 422 -9.93 27.79 6.58
CA SER A 422 -10.48 26.52 6.10
C SER A 422 -9.46 25.39 6.22
N GLN A 423 -9.89 24.21 6.66
CA GLN A 423 -9.00 23.06 6.80
C GLN A 423 -8.53 22.56 5.43
N VAL A 424 -9.37 22.66 4.39
CA VAL A 424 -9.02 22.29 3.02
C VAL A 424 -9.14 23.51 2.11
N LEU A 425 -8.03 23.94 1.51
CA LEU A 425 -8.08 24.91 0.41
C LEU A 425 -8.31 24.16 -0.90
N GLN A 426 -9.28 24.61 -1.70
CA GLN A 426 -9.59 24.00 -2.99
C GLN A 426 -9.19 24.91 -4.15
N PHE A 427 -8.38 24.38 -5.06
CA PHE A 427 -7.99 25.03 -6.29
C PHE A 427 -8.62 24.32 -7.49
N TYR A 428 -9.06 25.08 -8.49
CA TYR A 428 -9.56 24.49 -9.73
C TYR A 428 -8.44 23.81 -10.53
N SER A 429 -7.29 24.48 -10.60
CA SER A 429 -6.07 24.02 -11.26
C SER A 429 -4.86 24.76 -10.71
N LEU A 430 -3.67 24.17 -10.87
CA LEU A 430 -2.40 24.77 -10.43
C LEU A 430 -1.34 24.81 -11.54
N TYR A 431 -1.76 25.01 -12.80
CA TYR A 431 -0.85 25.05 -13.97
C TYR A 431 0.08 26.27 -14.03
N ASN A 432 0.04 27.16 -13.04
CA ASN A 432 0.90 28.34 -12.94
C ASN A 432 2.17 27.97 -12.17
N GLU A 433 3.34 28.37 -12.69
CA GLU A 433 4.60 28.26 -11.94
C GLU A 433 4.69 29.32 -10.84
N ILE A 434 5.30 28.92 -9.72
CA ILE A 434 5.59 29.81 -8.59
C ILE A 434 7.06 30.22 -8.67
N PHE A 435 7.29 31.53 -8.68
CA PHE A 435 8.63 32.09 -8.56
C PHE A 435 8.99 32.21 -7.07
N CYS A 436 10.10 31.58 -6.69
CA CYS A 436 10.57 31.54 -5.31
C CYS A 436 11.64 32.63 -5.12
N GLU A 437 11.30 33.70 -4.40
CA GLU A 437 12.26 34.77 -4.08
C GLU A 437 13.14 34.41 -2.86
N ASP A 438 12.64 33.51 -2.01
CA ASP A 438 13.30 33.03 -0.79
C ASP A 438 14.31 31.90 -1.06
N SER A 439 15.53 32.05 -0.54
CA SER A 439 16.61 31.08 -0.69
C SER A 439 16.31 29.70 -0.05
N GLU A 440 15.56 29.64 1.05
CA GLU A 440 15.17 28.37 1.66
C GLU A 440 14.14 27.64 0.79
N LEU A 441 13.21 28.40 0.21
CA LEU A 441 12.21 27.87 -0.72
C LEU A 441 12.86 27.36 -2.02
N SER A 442 13.96 28.00 -2.46
CA SER A 442 14.77 27.51 -3.58
C SER A 442 15.35 26.12 -3.32
N HIS A 443 15.83 25.82 -2.11
CA HIS A 443 16.36 24.49 -1.78
C HIS A 443 15.26 23.42 -1.78
N PHE A 444 14.07 23.75 -1.27
CA PHE A 444 12.90 22.88 -1.34
C PHE A 444 12.47 22.62 -2.80
N TYR A 445 12.51 23.66 -3.64
CA TYR A 445 12.23 23.56 -5.07
C TYR A 445 13.17 22.58 -5.78
N ASP A 446 14.48 22.65 -5.51
CA ASP A 446 15.47 21.74 -6.07
C ASP A 446 15.23 20.29 -5.63
N THR A 447 14.99 20.08 -4.33
CA THR A 447 14.64 18.76 -3.77
C THR A 447 13.40 18.17 -4.46
N LEU A 448 12.41 19.01 -4.74
CA LEU A 448 11.19 18.59 -5.42
C LEU A 448 11.41 18.24 -6.90
N ASN A 449 12.30 18.96 -7.58
CA ASN A 449 12.70 18.61 -8.94
C ASN A 449 13.38 17.23 -8.98
N ASP A 450 14.31 16.99 -8.06
CA ASP A 450 14.99 15.70 -7.93
C ASP A 450 13.99 14.58 -7.64
N ALA A 451 13.05 14.79 -6.72
CA ALA A 451 12.01 13.85 -6.38
C ALA A 451 11.15 13.46 -7.60
N ILE A 452 10.69 14.44 -8.38
CA ILE A 452 9.85 14.20 -9.56
C ILE A 452 10.65 13.53 -10.68
N GLN A 453 11.89 13.97 -10.92
CA GLN A 453 12.76 13.40 -11.95
C GLN A 453 13.13 11.94 -11.64
N ALA A 454 13.48 11.64 -10.39
CA ALA A 454 13.75 10.27 -9.92
C ALA A 454 12.51 9.36 -9.97
N SER A 455 11.33 9.95 -10.06
CA SER A 455 10.03 9.26 -10.04
C SER A 455 9.47 8.91 -11.41
N ASN A 456 10.16 9.27 -12.49
CA ASN A 456 9.76 8.91 -13.86
C ASN A 456 9.69 7.36 -14.01
N PRO A 457 8.73 6.81 -14.76
CA PRO A 457 8.15 5.50 -14.46
C PRO A 457 9.11 4.35 -14.76
N MET A 458 9.52 3.64 -13.69
CA MET A 458 10.02 2.27 -13.71
C MET A 458 9.29 1.39 -12.66
N GLN A 459 8.05 1.73 -12.29
CA GLN A 459 7.36 1.08 -11.15
C GLN A 459 6.68 -0.26 -11.45
N PHE A 460 6.28 -0.46 -12.69
CA PHE A 460 5.67 -1.70 -13.16
C PHE A 460 6.79 -2.55 -13.78
N ARG A 461 6.69 -3.90 -13.72
CA ARG A 461 7.64 -4.72 -14.49
C ARG A 461 7.55 -4.28 -15.95
N GLN A 462 8.65 -4.29 -16.69
CA GLN A 462 8.72 -3.77 -18.07
C GLN A 462 7.66 -4.38 -19.01
N ASP A 463 7.05 -5.51 -18.64
CA ASP A 463 5.99 -6.21 -19.38
C ASP A 463 4.54 -5.91 -18.90
N ASP A 464 4.35 -4.97 -17.97
CA ASP A 464 3.07 -4.71 -17.28
C ASP A 464 2.35 -3.41 -17.72
N ILE A 465 2.83 -2.71 -18.76
CA ILE A 465 2.14 -1.55 -19.39
C ILE A 465 1.25 -2.00 -20.54
#